data_AF-A0A7R9U0F4-F1
#
_entry.id   AF-A0A7R9U0F4-F1
#
_cell.length_a   1.000
_cell.length_b   1.000
_cell.length_c   1.000
_cell.angle_alpha   90.00
_cell.angle_beta   90.00
_cell.angle_gamma   90.00
#
_symmetry.space_group_name_H-M   'P 1'
#
loop_
_entity.id
_entity.type
_entity.pdbx_description
1 polymer ?
#
loop_
_entity_poly.entity_id
_entity_poly.type
_entity_poly.pdbx_seq_one_letter_code
_entity_poly.pdbx_strand_id
1 'polypeptide(L)'
;MGAPVSETLPLSASASSMAIEDGPDAEVAGTKAADTVEARIAALLEELPSPGELVGFRLKPLSLARARGGARWHVDFLQACAALRARNHRIPPPTRAEVLRDAAGVAPALPPATSLIAALGTVEILKAILGARLAVRRDSFANTALPSLVCCVPRRVAGTAVATAKGTQVFSVWDKLEVDLRACDATLGAMIATFEEKYGIEVSMVSYGSSLLFMDFMAPPKLKERKATHLLELLATIAKTALPPDATSLELSLSCTDANDDDVDGLGGVRVLLR
;
A
#
# COMPACT_ATOMS: atom_id res chain seq x y z
N MET A 1 51.42 -43.13 10.97
CA MET A 1 51.00 -43.40 9.58
C MET A 1 49.49 -43.25 9.52
N GLY A 2 48.98 -42.06 9.20
CA GLY A 2 47.58 -41.82 8.93
C GLY A 2 47.44 -41.50 7.45
N ALA A 3 46.74 -42.36 6.70
CA ALA A 3 46.53 -42.18 5.27
C ALA A 3 45.63 -40.94 5.01
N PRO A 4 45.92 -40.12 3.98
CA PRO A 4 45.01 -39.06 3.58
C PRO A 4 43.82 -39.68 2.82
N VAL A 5 42.61 -39.49 3.33
CA VAL A 5 41.38 -39.82 2.60
C VAL A 5 41.14 -38.72 1.58
N SER A 6 41.68 -38.88 0.37
CA SER A 6 41.34 -38.04 -0.78
C SER A 6 40.11 -38.61 -1.48
N GLU A 7 38.92 -38.36 -0.92
CA GLU A 7 37.67 -38.51 -1.68
C GLU A 7 37.39 -37.19 -2.40
N THR A 8 37.86 -37.10 -3.65
CA THR A 8 37.48 -36.03 -4.57
C THR A 8 36.02 -36.23 -4.96
N LEU A 9 35.11 -35.47 -4.34
CA LEU A 9 33.77 -35.27 -4.86
C LEU A 9 33.87 -34.74 -6.31
N PRO A 10 33.03 -35.21 -7.26
CA PRO A 10 33.08 -34.72 -8.63
C PRO A 10 32.79 -33.21 -8.62
N LEU A 11 33.77 -32.42 -9.05
CA LEU A 11 33.61 -30.99 -9.31
C LEU A 11 32.47 -30.81 -10.33
N SER A 12 31.42 -30.11 -9.94
CA SER A 12 30.35 -29.76 -10.89
C SER A 12 30.95 -28.91 -12.00
N ALA A 13 31.00 -29.46 -13.22
CA ALA A 13 31.39 -28.68 -14.39
C ALA A 13 30.42 -27.51 -14.56
N SER A 14 30.95 -26.30 -14.78
CA SER A 14 30.14 -25.12 -15.05
C SER A 14 29.34 -25.36 -16.33
N ALA A 15 28.01 -25.34 -16.25
CA ALA A 15 27.15 -25.43 -17.42
C ALA A 15 27.31 -24.16 -18.26
N SER A 16 27.78 -24.30 -19.51
CA SER A 16 28.16 -23.19 -20.39
C SER A 16 26.98 -22.32 -20.90
N SER A 17 25.76 -22.48 -20.39
CA SER A 17 24.56 -21.80 -20.90
C SER A 17 23.59 -21.30 -19.83
N MET A 18 24.04 -21.07 -18.59
CA MET A 18 23.17 -20.46 -17.59
C MET A 18 22.98 -18.98 -17.92
N ALA A 19 21.73 -18.56 -18.12
CA ALA A 19 21.39 -17.15 -18.23
C ALA A 19 21.70 -16.47 -16.89
N ILE A 20 22.78 -15.69 -16.88
CA ILE A 20 23.07 -14.73 -15.82
C ILE A 20 22.45 -13.42 -16.32
N GLU A 21 21.38 -12.96 -15.68
CA GLU A 21 20.75 -11.68 -15.98
C GLU A 21 21.67 -10.55 -15.51
N ASP A 22 22.65 -10.17 -16.34
CA ASP A 22 23.44 -8.95 -16.17
C ASP A 22 22.68 -7.76 -16.77
N GLY A 23 21.82 -7.11 -15.97
CA GLY A 23 21.23 -5.79 -16.29
C GLY A 23 20.17 -5.77 -17.41
N PRO A 24 19.46 -4.64 -17.59
CA PRO A 24 18.37 -4.55 -18.55
C PRO A 24 19.00 -4.38 -19.93
N ASP A 25 19.03 -5.46 -20.71
CA ASP A 25 19.07 -5.53 -22.18
C ASP A 25 19.77 -6.83 -22.63
N ALA A 26 19.22 -7.98 -22.21
CA ALA A 26 19.60 -9.28 -22.77
C ALA A 26 18.38 -9.92 -23.45
N GLU A 27 18.23 -9.71 -24.76
CA GLU A 27 17.27 -10.46 -25.56
C GLU A 27 17.68 -11.95 -25.59
N VAL A 28 16.82 -12.81 -25.04
CA VAL A 28 16.99 -14.26 -25.04
C VAL A 28 16.45 -14.84 -26.35
N ALA A 29 17.33 -15.46 -27.15
CA ALA A 29 16.95 -16.25 -28.32
C ALA A 29 16.17 -17.51 -27.89
N GLY A 30 14.85 -17.40 -27.77
CA GLY A 30 13.98 -18.39 -27.12
C GLY A 30 12.98 -19.10 -28.03
N THR A 31 13.44 -19.99 -28.91
CA THR A 31 12.50 -20.87 -29.66
C THR A 31 12.85 -22.37 -29.68
N LYS A 32 14.07 -22.80 -29.33
CA LYS A 32 14.40 -24.24 -29.15
C LYS A 32 14.52 -24.70 -27.70
N ALA A 33 14.65 -23.78 -26.75
CA ALA A 33 14.76 -24.08 -25.32
C ALA A 33 13.40 -24.26 -24.63
N ALA A 34 12.32 -23.69 -25.19
CA ALA A 34 10.99 -23.75 -24.59
C ALA A 34 10.42 -25.18 -24.60
N ASP A 35 10.50 -25.89 -25.73
CA ASP A 35 9.99 -27.26 -25.88
C ASP A 35 10.69 -28.27 -24.94
N THR A 36 11.97 -28.02 -24.61
CA THR A 36 12.73 -28.87 -23.69
C THR A 36 12.40 -28.59 -22.22
N VAL A 37 12.05 -27.35 -21.90
CA VAL A 37 11.64 -26.95 -20.55
C VAL A 37 10.25 -27.49 -20.23
N GLU A 38 9.30 -27.39 -21.16
CA GLU A 38 7.94 -27.93 -20.99
C GLU A 38 7.97 -29.46 -20.81
N ALA A 39 8.74 -30.17 -21.64
CA ALA A 39 8.94 -31.61 -21.48
C ALA A 39 9.59 -31.97 -20.13
N ARG A 40 10.52 -31.15 -19.63
CA ARG A 40 11.15 -31.37 -18.32
C ARG A 40 10.19 -31.11 -17.16
N ILE A 41 9.33 -30.11 -17.26
CA ILE A 41 8.28 -29.82 -16.26
C ILE A 41 7.28 -30.97 -16.22
N ALA A 42 6.83 -31.48 -17.38
CA ALA A 42 5.93 -32.63 -17.43
C ALA A 42 6.51 -33.86 -16.74
N ALA A 43 7.79 -34.17 -17.00
CA ALA A 43 8.48 -35.27 -16.32
C ALA A 43 8.58 -35.06 -14.79
N LEU A 44 8.86 -33.84 -14.32
CA LEU A 44 8.91 -33.54 -12.89
C LEU A 44 7.53 -33.64 -12.22
N LEU A 45 6.44 -33.33 -12.93
CA LEU A 45 5.08 -33.50 -12.41
C LEU A 45 4.70 -34.98 -12.24
N GLU A 46 5.18 -35.85 -13.14
CA GLU A 46 5.00 -37.30 -13.04
C GLU A 46 5.82 -37.92 -11.89
N GLU A 47 6.95 -37.31 -11.51
CA GLU A 47 7.78 -37.74 -10.37
C GLU A 47 7.16 -37.37 -9.00
N LEU A 48 6.18 -36.46 -8.95
CA LEU A 48 5.58 -36.02 -7.68
C LEU A 48 4.56 -37.05 -7.17
N PRO A 49 4.58 -37.40 -5.87
CA PRO A 49 3.61 -38.32 -5.29
C PRO A 49 2.20 -37.75 -5.30
N SER A 50 1.20 -38.63 -5.44
CA SER A 50 -0.20 -38.18 -5.47
C SER A 50 -0.64 -37.65 -4.10
N PRO A 51 -1.51 -36.61 -4.02
CA PRO A 51 -1.96 -36.06 -2.74
C PRO A 51 -2.65 -37.09 -1.81
N GLY A 52 -3.19 -38.17 -2.38
CA GLY A 52 -3.82 -39.28 -1.64
C GLY A 52 -2.82 -40.17 -0.88
N GLU A 53 -1.56 -40.21 -1.30
CA GLU A 53 -0.49 -40.96 -0.61
C GLU A 53 0.03 -40.22 0.63
N LEU A 54 -0.09 -38.88 0.65
CA LEU A 54 0.41 -38.01 1.71
C LEU A 54 -0.69 -37.54 2.68
N VAL A 55 -1.78 -38.31 2.82
CA VAL A 55 -2.88 -37.98 3.73
C VAL A 55 -2.36 -37.92 5.17
N GLY A 56 -2.57 -36.77 5.82
CA GLY A 56 -2.10 -36.50 7.19
C GLY A 56 -0.67 -35.95 7.28
N PHE A 57 0.13 -35.97 6.20
CA PHE A 57 1.44 -35.33 6.19
C PHE A 57 1.30 -33.81 6.10
N ARG A 58 2.01 -33.09 6.97
CA ARG A 58 2.07 -31.62 6.98
C ARG A 58 3.49 -31.17 7.26
N LEU A 59 4.06 -30.41 6.32
CA LEU A 59 5.27 -29.65 6.60
C LEU A 59 4.90 -28.49 7.50
N LYS A 60 5.70 -28.26 8.54
CA LYS A 60 5.54 -27.11 9.41
C LYS A 60 6.38 -25.97 8.86
N PRO A 61 5.77 -24.96 8.20
CA PRO A 61 6.53 -23.84 7.69
C PRO A 61 7.18 -23.09 8.85
N LEU A 62 8.45 -22.75 8.66
CA LEU A 62 9.20 -21.96 9.63
C LEU A 62 8.85 -20.48 9.43
N SER A 63 8.34 -19.84 10.48
CA SER A 63 8.14 -18.39 10.47
C SER A 63 9.37 -17.68 11.02
N LEU A 64 10.01 -16.86 10.20
CA LEU A 64 11.15 -16.03 10.61
C LEU A 64 10.77 -15.04 11.72
N ALA A 65 9.51 -14.56 11.74
CA ALA A 65 9.00 -13.60 12.72
C ALA A 65 8.98 -14.11 14.18
N ARG A 66 8.93 -15.43 14.40
CA ARG A 66 9.00 -16.05 15.73
C ARG A 66 10.42 -16.11 16.31
N ALA A 67 11.44 -15.65 15.60
CA ALA A 67 12.84 -15.66 16.03
C ALA A 67 13.12 -14.85 17.31
N ARG A 68 12.24 -13.92 17.69
CA ARG A 68 12.35 -13.19 18.98
C ARG A 68 12.06 -14.05 20.21
N GLY A 69 11.39 -15.20 20.06
CA GLY A 69 10.78 -15.93 21.18
C GLY A 69 11.32 -17.33 21.51
N GLY A 70 12.35 -17.87 20.83
CA GLY A 70 12.93 -19.14 21.30
C GLY A 70 13.78 -19.97 20.34
N ALA A 71 13.66 -19.82 19.02
CA ALA A 71 14.49 -20.58 18.08
C ALA A 71 15.79 -19.83 17.75
N ARG A 72 16.82 -20.05 18.58
CA ARG A 72 18.11 -19.33 18.51
C ARG A 72 18.85 -19.52 17.17
N TRP A 73 18.61 -20.65 16.49
CA TRP A 73 19.35 -21.09 15.31
C TRP A 73 18.92 -20.45 13.99
N HIS A 74 17.78 -19.73 13.91
CA HIS A 74 17.35 -19.11 12.65
C HIS A 74 18.35 -18.05 12.19
N VAL A 75 18.77 -17.20 13.13
CA VAL A 75 19.75 -16.13 12.88
C VAL A 75 21.12 -16.73 12.62
N ASP A 76 21.48 -17.79 13.34
CA ASP A 76 22.78 -18.45 13.20
C ASP A 76 22.90 -19.14 11.82
N PHE A 77 21.81 -19.75 11.32
CA PHE A 77 21.74 -20.30 9.97
C PHE A 77 21.90 -19.20 8.91
N LEU A 78 21.16 -18.10 9.03
CA LEU A 78 21.29 -16.96 8.12
C LEU A 78 22.70 -16.36 8.14
N GLN A 79 23.30 -16.22 9.32
CA GLN A 79 24.66 -15.72 9.47
C GLN A 79 25.67 -16.66 8.81
N ALA A 80 25.55 -17.98 9.01
CA ALA A 80 26.43 -18.96 8.39
C ALA A 80 26.33 -18.93 6.85
N CYS A 81 25.11 -18.94 6.30
CA CYS A 81 24.89 -18.83 4.86
C CYS A 81 25.42 -17.51 4.29
N ALA A 82 25.16 -16.39 4.97
CA ALA A 82 25.66 -15.08 4.57
C ALA A 82 27.19 -15.02 4.63
N ALA A 83 27.83 -15.58 5.66
CA ALA A 83 29.28 -15.63 5.78
C ALA A 83 29.93 -16.50 4.70
N LEU A 84 29.33 -17.65 4.35
CA LEU A 84 29.80 -18.49 3.25
C LEU A 84 29.70 -17.77 1.91
N ARG A 85 28.57 -17.11 1.62
CA ARG A 85 28.40 -16.31 0.39
C ARG A 85 29.34 -15.11 0.36
N ALA A 86 29.52 -14.42 1.49
CA ALA A 86 30.42 -13.28 1.62
C ALA A 86 31.87 -13.68 1.32
N ARG A 87 32.31 -14.85 1.81
CA ARG A 87 33.63 -15.42 1.49
C ARG A 87 33.81 -15.68 -0.01
N ASN A 88 32.79 -16.19 -0.70
CA ASN A 88 32.84 -16.40 -2.15
C ASN A 88 33.10 -15.10 -2.93
N HIS A 89 32.56 -13.98 -2.43
CA HIS A 89 32.70 -12.65 -3.07
C HIS A 89 33.76 -11.75 -2.40
N ARG A 90 34.56 -12.27 -1.46
CA ARG A 90 35.56 -11.51 -0.68
C ARG A 90 34.97 -10.31 0.10
N ILE A 91 33.72 -10.43 0.53
CA ILE A 91 33.01 -9.46 1.39
C ILE A 91 33.28 -9.84 2.86
N PRO A 92 33.45 -8.88 3.79
CA PRO A 92 33.57 -9.17 5.21
C PRO A 92 32.30 -9.90 5.72
N PRO A 93 32.45 -11.00 6.49
CA PRO A 93 31.30 -11.75 6.98
C PRO A 93 30.50 -10.91 7.99
N PRO A 94 29.15 -10.89 7.90
CA PRO A 94 28.33 -10.08 8.78
C PRO A 94 28.26 -10.66 10.19
N THR A 95 28.10 -9.79 11.17
CA THR A 95 27.89 -10.18 12.57
C THR A 95 26.46 -10.67 12.79
N ARG A 96 26.26 -11.49 13.84
CA ARG A 96 24.93 -11.98 14.23
C ARG A 96 23.92 -10.85 14.47
N ALA A 97 24.38 -9.73 15.02
CA ALA A 97 23.53 -8.57 15.33
C ALA A 97 23.04 -7.86 14.06
N GLU A 98 23.91 -7.71 13.05
CA GLU A 98 23.55 -7.12 11.76
C GLU A 98 22.54 -8.00 11.01
N VAL A 99 22.80 -9.31 10.95
CA VAL A 99 21.86 -10.27 10.33
C VAL A 99 20.51 -10.25 11.05
N LEU A 100 20.50 -10.19 12.38
CA LEU A 100 19.25 -10.09 13.14
C LEU A 100 18.51 -8.78 12.86
N ARG A 101 19.21 -7.64 12.82
CA ARG A 101 18.62 -6.33 12.52
C ARG A 101 17.93 -6.35 11.17
N ASP A 102 18.63 -6.85 10.16
CA ASP A 102 18.17 -6.83 8.78
C ASP A 102 17.07 -7.89 8.55
N ALA A 103 17.22 -9.11 9.07
CA ALA A 103 16.24 -10.18 8.93
C ALA A 103 14.93 -9.93 9.70
N ALA A 104 14.99 -9.21 10.82
CA ALA A 104 13.81 -8.87 11.61
C ALA A 104 13.24 -7.46 11.30
N GLY A 105 13.81 -6.74 10.33
CA GLY A 105 13.34 -5.40 9.93
C GLY A 105 13.31 -4.41 11.10
N VAL A 106 14.24 -4.54 12.05
CA VAL A 106 14.19 -3.77 13.31
C VAL A 106 14.78 -2.40 13.08
N ALA A 107 13.93 -1.37 13.10
CA ALA A 107 14.39 0.01 13.18
C ALA A 107 15.09 0.25 14.53
N PRO A 108 16.28 0.88 14.55
CA PRO A 108 16.93 1.25 15.79
C PRO A 108 16.09 2.30 16.53
N ALA A 109 15.85 2.07 17.83
CA ALA A 109 15.13 3.00 18.69
C ALA A 109 15.91 3.23 19.98
N LEU A 110 16.04 4.49 20.39
CA LEU A 110 16.75 4.93 21.58
C LEU A 110 15.76 5.59 22.54
N PRO A 111 15.65 5.14 23.81
CA PRO A 111 14.70 5.71 24.76
C PRO A 111 14.79 7.25 24.89
N PRO A 112 15.98 7.88 24.92
CA PRO A 112 16.07 9.35 25.01
C PRO A 112 15.43 10.08 23.83
N ALA A 113 15.57 9.56 22.61
CA ALA A 113 14.95 10.14 21.42
C ALA A 113 13.42 10.02 21.49
N THR A 114 12.91 8.89 21.96
CA THR A 114 11.47 8.68 22.19
C THR A 114 10.93 9.63 23.27
N SER A 115 11.65 9.81 24.38
CA SER A 115 11.25 10.75 25.43
C SER A 115 11.24 12.20 24.94
N LEU A 116 12.23 12.60 24.14
CA LEU A 116 12.29 13.94 23.54
C LEU A 116 11.10 14.20 22.62
N ILE A 117 10.81 13.27 21.68
CA ILE A 117 9.69 13.40 20.75
C ILE A 117 8.35 13.41 21.51
N ALA A 118 8.21 12.57 22.54
CA ALA A 118 7.01 12.56 23.39
C ALA A 118 6.81 13.91 24.10
N ALA A 119 7.87 14.48 24.69
CA ALA A 119 7.81 15.78 25.34
C ALA A 119 7.40 16.89 24.35
N LEU A 120 8.03 16.95 23.17
CA LEU A 120 7.66 17.91 22.12
C LEU A 120 6.21 17.73 21.67
N GLY A 121 5.75 16.50 21.49
CA GLY A 121 4.35 16.19 21.16
C GLY A 121 3.38 16.66 22.24
N THR A 122 3.68 16.45 23.53
CA THR A 122 2.82 16.93 24.63
C THR A 122 2.69 18.46 24.64
N VAL A 123 3.76 19.18 24.31
CA VAL A 123 3.72 20.65 24.20
C VAL A 123 2.79 21.09 23.06
N GLU A 124 2.85 20.46 21.89
CA GLU A 124 1.96 20.80 20.76
C GLU A 124 0.49 20.42 21.04
N ILE A 125 0.25 19.33 21.78
CA ILE A 125 -1.10 18.97 22.25
C ILE A 125 -1.66 20.06 23.18
N LEU A 126 -0.87 20.55 24.14
CA LEU A 126 -1.30 21.64 25.03
C LEU A 126 -1.61 22.91 24.23
N LYS A 127 -0.78 23.27 23.25
CA LYS A 127 -1.06 24.39 22.33
C LYS A 127 -2.36 24.18 21.56
N ALA A 128 -2.66 22.97 21.13
CA ALA A 128 -3.91 22.67 20.42
C ALA A 128 -5.14 22.83 21.33
N ILE A 129 -5.07 22.36 22.58
CA ILE A 129 -6.16 22.51 23.58
C ILE A 129 -6.41 24.00 23.89
N LEU A 130 -5.35 24.81 24.00
CA LEU A 130 -5.45 26.26 24.25
C LEU A 130 -5.91 27.07 23.02
N GLY A 131 -6.20 26.43 21.88
CA GLY A 131 -6.62 27.13 20.66
C GLY A 131 -5.51 27.97 20.03
N ALA A 132 -4.24 27.60 20.22
CA ALA A 132 -3.12 28.36 19.68
C ALA A 132 -3.16 28.41 18.16
N ARG A 133 -2.89 29.61 17.62
CA ARG A 133 -2.83 29.88 16.18
C ARG A 133 -1.70 29.09 15.52
N LEU A 134 -1.86 28.79 14.23
CA LEU A 134 -0.87 28.05 13.43
C LEU A 134 0.54 28.64 13.50
N ALA A 135 0.67 29.97 13.56
CA ALA A 135 1.96 30.68 13.65
C ALA A 135 2.78 30.33 14.91
N VAL A 136 2.13 29.83 15.98
CA VAL A 136 2.76 29.45 17.26
C VAL A 136 3.07 27.95 17.32
N ARG A 137 2.43 27.16 16.45
CA ARG A 137 2.69 25.72 16.32
C ARG A 137 4.03 25.47 15.66
N ARG A 138 4.65 24.33 15.99
CA ARG A 138 5.97 23.96 15.47
C ARG A 138 6.03 22.48 15.10
N ASP A 139 6.42 22.22 13.86
CA ASP A 139 6.93 20.91 13.46
C ASP A 139 8.40 20.83 13.85
N SER A 140 8.76 19.84 14.65
CA SER A 140 10.09 19.73 15.26
C SER A 140 10.83 18.51 14.75
N PHE A 141 12.05 18.72 14.27
CA PHE A 141 12.97 17.70 13.77
C PHE A 141 14.18 17.65 14.68
N ALA A 142 14.45 16.50 15.28
CA ALA A 142 15.55 16.32 16.21
C ALA A 142 16.51 15.24 15.73
N ASN A 143 17.80 15.52 15.82
CA ASN A 143 18.86 14.54 15.70
C ASN A 143 19.74 14.61 16.95
N THR A 144 19.57 13.63 17.85
CA THR A 144 20.29 13.56 19.13
C THR A 144 21.76 13.19 18.98
N ALA A 145 22.17 12.63 17.82
CA ALA A 145 23.57 12.36 17.53
C ALA A 145 24.36 13.63 17.18
N LEU A 146 23.69 14.60 16.53
CA LEU A 146 24.27 15.90 16.15
C LEU A 146 23.70 17.06 16.99
N PRO A 147 23.49 16.85 18.31
CA PRO A 147 22.57 17.58 19.20
C PRO A 147 21.79 18.75 18.57
N SER A 148 20.98 18.44 17.54
CA SER A 148 20.33 19.46 16.71
C SER A 148 18.83 19.35 16.83
N LEU A 149 18.17 20.49 17.00
CA LEU A 149 16.73 20.63 16.96
C LEU A 149 16.39 21.75 15.97
N VAL A 150 15.61 21.41 14.95
CA VAL A 150 15.12 22.36 13.94
C VAL A 150 13.60 22.39 14.03
N CYS A 151 13.03 23.58 14.16
CA CYS A 151 11.59 23.77 14.26
C CYS A 151 11.11 24.67 13.12
N CYS A 152 10.14 24.22 12.34
CA CYS A 152 9.46 25.04 11.33
C CYS A 152 8.00 25.26 11.68
N VAL A 153 7.41 26.29 11.11
CA VAL A 153 5.97 26.54 11.26
C VAL A 153 5.23 25.59 10.31
N PRO A 154 4.20 24.87 10.77
CA PRO A 154 3.46 23.96 9.92
C PRO A 154 2.83 24.71 8.74
N ARG A 155 2.82 24.06 7.57
CA ARG A 155 2.27 24.66 6.36
C ARG A 155 0.74 24.76 6.47
N ARG A 156 0.18 25.90 6.08
CA ARG A 156 -1.27 26.02 5.85
C ARG A 156 -1.65 25.13 4.67
N VAL A 157 -2.75 24.40 4.80
CA VAL A 157 -3.29 23.62 3.67
C VAL A 157 -3.62 24.54 2.51
N ALA A 158 -3.12 24.20 1.33
CA ALA A 158 -3.44 24.91 0.11
C ALA A 158 -4.89 24.63 -0.26
N GLY A 159 -5.65 25.68 -0.53
CA GLY A 159 -6.98 25.54 -1.12
C GLY A 159 -6.87 25.52 -2.64
N THR A 160 -7.60 24.63 -3.29
CA THR A 160 -7.79 24.62 -4.74
C THR A 160 -8.96 25.54 -5.08
N ALA A 161 -8.69 26.58 -5.86
CA ALA A 161 -9.72 27.50 -6.34
C ALA A 161 -10.37 26.88 -7.59
N VAL A 162 -11.68 26.74 -7.55
CA VAL A 162 -12.49 26.05 -8.55
C VAL A 162 -13.51 27.04 -9.10
N ALA A 163 -13.59 27.16 -10.42
CA ALA A 163 -14.57 27.98 -11.09
C ALA A 163 -15.92 27.25 -11.10
N THR A 164 -16.78 27.58 -10.15
CA THR A 164 -18.12 27.02 -10.05
C THR A 164 -19.12 27.87 -10.84
N ALA A 165 -20.23 27.27 -11.31
CA ALA A 165 -21.41 27.98 -11.80
C ALA A 165 -21.99 29.06 -10.83
N LYS A 166 -21.62 29.00 -9.53
CA LYS A 166 -22.01 29.95 -8.48
C LYS A 166 -20.91 30.97 -8.11
N GLY A 167 -19.79 30.98 -8.84
CA GLY A 167 -18.61 31.82 -8.58
C GLY A 167 -17.37 31.00 -8.19
N THR A 168 -16.24 31.64 -7.93
CA THR A 168 -15.02 30.92 -7.54
C THR A 168 -15.12 30.44 -6.09
N GLN A 169 -15.16 29.12 -5.88
CA GLN A 169 -15.09 28.50 -4.55
C GLN A 169 -13.70 27.93 -4.31
N VAL A 170 -13.26 27.92 -3.05
CA VAL A 170 -11.97 27.36 -2.67
C VAL A 170 -12.21 26.14 -1.80
N PHE A 171 -11.77 24.97 -2.28
CA PHE A 171 -11.86 23.71 -1.56
C PHE A 171 -10.51 23.31 -0.98
N SER A 172 -10.53 22.57 0.12
CA SER A 172 -9.36 22.04 0.80
C SER A 172 -9.64 20.63 1.30
N VAL A 173 -8.58 19.90 1.65
CA VAL A 173 -8.68 18.52 2.18
C VAL A 173 -9.51 18.43 3.48
N TRP A 174 -9.70 19.55 4.18
CA TRP A 174 -10.49 19.58 5.43
C TRP A 174 -11.97 19.89 5.21
N ASP A 175 -12.35 20.32 4.01
CA ASP A 175 -13.73 20.67 3.72
C ASP A 175 -14.58 19.41 3.64
N LYS A 176 -15.68 19.42 4.40
CA LYS A 176 -16.61 18.30 4.48
C LYS A 176 -17.68 18.48 3.44
N LEU A 177 -17.56 17.75 2.35
CA LEU A 177 -18.57 17.72 1.30
C LEU A 177 -19.66 16.73 1.71
N GLU A 178 -20.79 17.25 2.20
CA GLU A 178 -21.88 16.41 2.71
C GLU A 178 -23.13 16.43 1.81
N VAL A 179 -23.67 15.24 1.53
CA VAL A 179 -24.93 15.04 0.81
C VAL A 179 -25.84 14.15 1.66
N ASP A 180 -27.05 14.63 1.95
CA ASP A 180 -28.03 13.87 2.75
C ASP A 180 -28.94 13.08 1.81
N LEU A 181 -28.90 11.74 1.90
CA LEU A 181 -29.76 10.88 1.07
C LEU A 181 -31.21 10.89 1.53
N ARG A 182 -31.57 11.45 2.70
CA ARG A 182 -32.98 11.60 3.10
C ARG A 182 -33.72 12.65 2.29
N ALA A 183 -32.98 13.63 1.78
CA ALA A 183 -33.52 14.71 0.96
C ALA A 183 -33.63 14.33 -0.53
N CYS A 184 -33.10 13.17 -0.91
CA CYS A 184 -33.09 12.67 -2.28
C CYS A 184 -33.83 11.32 -2.31
N ASP A 185 -34.41 10.90 -3.43
CA ASP A 185 -35.05 9.57 -3.57
C ASP A 185 -34.03 8.39 -3.52
N ALA A 186 -32.90 8.55 -2.84
CA ALA A 186 -31.78 7.61 -2.68
C ALA A 186 -31.18 7.07 -3.99
N THR A 187 -31.48 7.69 -5.14
CA THR A 187 -30.90 7.33 -6.44
C THR A 187 -29.56 8.04 -6.65
N LEU A 188 -28.67 7.41 -7.42
CA LEU A 188 -27.40 8.01 -7.79
C LEU A 188 -27.60 9.32 -8.58
N GLY A 189 -28.59 9.36 -9.48
CA GLY A 189 -28.89 10.56 -10.27
C GLY A 189 -29.32 11.75 -9.42
N ALA A 190 -30.17 11.52 -8.41
CA ALA A 190 -30.60 12.58 -7.49
C ALA A 190 -29.43 13.08 -6.61
N MET A 191 -28.54 12.18 -6.19
CA MET A 191 -27.33 12.53 -5.44
C MET A 191 -26.40 13.43 -6.27
N ILE A 192 -26.15 13.06 -7.53
CA ILE A 192 -25.33 13.85 -8.46
C ILE A 192 -25.96 15.24 -8.67
N ALA A 193 -27.26 15.31 -8.97
CA ALA A 193 -27.96 16.57 -9.16
C ALA A 193 -27.93 17.47 -7.90
N THR A 194 -28.06 16.88 -6.71
CA THR A 194 -27.99 17.63 -5.44
C THR A 194 -26.58 18.14 -5.17
N PHE A 195 -25.55 17.38 -5.54
CA PHE A 195 -24.16 17.80 -5.43
C PHE A 195 -23.85 18.95 -6.41
N GLU A 196 -24.26 18.79 -7.67
CA GLU A 196 -24.16 19.82 -8.71
C GLU A 196 -24.94 21.09 -8.32
N GLU A 197 -26.14 20.96 -7.76
CA GLU A 197 -26.90 22.12 -7.30
C GLU A 197 -26.21 22.80 -6.12
N LYS A 198 -25.75 22.05 -5.11
CA LYS A 198 -25.13 22.63 -3.91
C LYS A 198 -23.79 23.29 -4.23
N TYR A 199 -22.89 22.54 -4.86
CA TYR A 199 -21.52 22.94 -5.06
C TYR A 199 -21.27 23.58 -6.41
N GLY A 200 -22.17 23.43 -7.39
CA GLY A 200 -22.11 24.02 -8.74
C GLY A 200 -20.99 23.49 -9.64
N ILE A 201 -20.54 22.26 -9.39
CA ILE A 201 -19.45 21.56 -10.08
C ILE A 201 -20.05 20.30 -10.70
N GLU A 202 -19.69 19.99 -11.94
CA GLU A 202 -20.19 18.82 -12.66
C GLU A 202 -19.44 17.56 -12.22
N VAL A 203 -20.16 16.44 -12.01
CA VAL A 203 -19.56 15.19 -11.54
C VAL A 203 -19.22 14.28 -12.72
N SER A 204 -17.93 14.09 -13.00
CA SER A 204 -17.46 13.21 -14.06
C SER A 204 -17.38 11.75 -13.62
N MET A 205 -16.92 11.47 -12.40
CA MET A 205 -16.70 10.11 -11.88
C MET A 205 -17.10 9.96 -10.41
N VAL A 206 -17.75 8.84 -10.06
CA VAL A 206 -18.11 8.46 -8.68
C VAL A 206 -17.54 7.07 -8.40
N SER A 207 -16.74 6.95 -7.34
CA SER A 207 -16.18 5.68 -6.90
C SER A 207 -16.34 5.46 -5.39
N TYR A 208 -16.39 4.18 -5.02
CA TYR A 208 -16.39 3.71 -3.64
C TYR A 208 -15.20 2.76 -3.44
N GLY A 209 -14.19 3.20 -2.70
CA GLY A 209 -12.92 2.47 -2.58
C GLY A 209 -12.31 2.22 -3.96
N SER A 210 -12.09 0.94 -4.31
CA SER A 210 -11.58 0.53 -5.63
C SER A 210 -12.67 0.31 -6.69
N SER A 211 -13.95 0.52 -6.36
CA SER A 211 -15.08 0.20 -7.24
C SER A 211 -15.67 1.44 -7.90
N LEU A 212 -15.73 1.42 -9.23
CA LEU A 212 -16.29 2.50 -10.03
C LEU A 212 -17.82 2.39 -10.15
N LEU A 213 -18.53 3.31 -9.50
CA LEU A 213 -19.99 3.35 -9.48
C LEU A 213 -20.56 4.09 -10.70
N PHE A 214 -19.98 5.23 -11.07
CA PHE A 214 -20.45 6.05 -12.17
C PHE A 214 -19.32 6.79 -12.85
N MET A 215 -19.48 7.00 -14.16
CA MET A 215 -18.55 7.75 -15.00
C MET A 215 -19.33 8.27 -16.20
N ASP A 216 -19.21 9.55 -16.49
CA ASP A 216 -19.95 10.27 -17.54
C ASP A 216 -19.76 9.72 -18.97
N PHE A 217 -18.60 9.17 -19.30
CA PHE A 217 -18.31 8.58 -20.61
C PHE A 217 -18.72 7.10 -20.75
N MET A 218 -19.53 6.56 -19.82
CA MET A 218 -20.14 5.23 -20.00
C MET A 218 -21.17 5.25 -21.14
N ALA A 219 -21.47 4.06 -21.71
CA ALA A 219 -22.48 3.94 -22.77
C ALA A 219 -23.85 4.49 -22.30
N PRO A 220 -24.57 5.28 -23.13
CA PRO A 220 -25.85 5.90 -22.79
C PRO A 220 -26.90 5.02 -22.11
N PRO A 221 -27.10 3.73 -22.48
CA PRO A 221 -28.05 2.88 -21.78
C PRO A 221 -27.62 2.56 -20.34
N LYS A 222 -26.31 2.30 -20.12
CA LYS A 222 -25.76 2.00 -18.78
C LYS A 222 -25.79 3.21 -17.87
N LEU A 223 -25.59 4.41 -18.42
CA LEU A 223 -25.71 5.67 -17.68
C LEU A 223 -27.10 5.86 -17.11
N LYS A 224 -28.15 5.68 -17.93
CA LYS A 224 -29.55 5.85 -17.50
C LYS A 224 -29.94 4.83 -16.43
N GLU A 225 -29.52 3.58 -16.60
CA GLU A 225 -29.75 2.51 -15.62
C GLU A 225 -29.07 2.80 -14.28
N ARG A 226 -27.78 3.19 -14.31
CA ARG A 226 -27.04 3.52 -13.08
C ARG A 226 -27.55 4.77 -12.39
N LYS A 227 -27.95 5.81 -13.14
CA LYS A 227 -28.53 7.02 -12.54
C LYS A 227 -29.90 6.76 -11.88
N ALA A 228 -30.67 5.80 -12.40
CA ALA A 228 -32.00 5.44 -11.88
C ALA A 228 -31.97 4.46 -10.69
N THR A 229 -30.86 3.75 -10.48
CA THR A 229 -30.72 2.76 -9.41
C THR A 229 -30.36 3.40 -8.08
N HIS A 230 -30.75 2.74 -6.99
CA HIS A 230 -30.44 3.19 -5.64
C HIS A 230 -28.96 3.01 -5.32
N LEU A 231 -28.37 3.99 -4.61
CA LEU A 231 -26.93 3.96 -4.29
C LEU A 231 -26.54 2.70 -3.50
N LEU A 232 -27.38 2.27 -2.55
CA LEU A 232 -27.13 1.06 -1.74
C LEU A 232 -27.16 -0.22 -2.58
N GLU A 233 -28.02 -0.28 -3.59
CA GLU A 233 -28.12 -1.41 -4.51
C GLU A 233 -26.92 -1.45 -5.47
N LEU A 234 -26.45 -0.29 -5.93
CA LEU A 234 -25.24 -0.16 -6.73
C LEU A 234 -23.99 -0.62 -5.97
N LEU A 235 -23.91 -0.32 -4.67
CA LEU A 235 -22.82 -0.80 -3.81
C LEU A 235 -22.86 -2.32 -3.66
N ALA A 236 -24.05 -2.90 -3.47
CA ALA A 236 -24.21 -4.35 -3.37
C ALA A 236 -23.84 -5.07 -4.67
N THR A 237 -24.22 -4.52 -5.82
CA THR A 237 -24.01 -5.15 -7.14
C THR A 237 -22.59 -4.96 -7.67
N ILE A 238 -22.03 -3.76 -7.59
CA ILE A 238 -20.73 -3.40 -8.19
C ILE A 238 -19.60 -3.61 -7.18
N ALA A 239 -19.72 -3.04 -5.99
CA ALA A 239 -18.67 -3.13 -4.97
C ALA A 239 -18.70 -4.48 -4.23
N LYS A 240 -19.74 -5.31 -4.45
CA LYS A 240 -19.95 -6.62 -3.78
C LYS A 240 -19.76 -6.52 -2.26
N THR A 241 -20.06 -5.35 -1.71
CA THR A 241 -19.81 -5.01 -0.31
C THR A 241 -21.16 -4.66 0.31
N ALA A 242 -21.56 -5.43 1.31
CA ALA A 242 -22.71 -5.10 2.13
C ALA A 242 -22.28 -4.09 3.20
N LEU A 243 -22.94 -2.93 3.23
CA LEU A 243 -22.75 -1.96 4.29
C LEU A 243 -23.24 -2.55 5.63
N PRO A 244 -22.50 -2.35 6.73
CA PRO A 244 -22.97 -2.77 8.05
C PRO A 244 -24.28 -2.04 8.41
N PRO A 245 -25.19 -2.69 9.15
CA PRO A 245 -26.52 -2.14 9.46
C PRO A 245 -26.46 -0.88 10.33
N ASP A 246 -25.34 -0.61 11.00
CA ASP A 246 -25.15 0.56 11.86
C ASP A 246 -24.45 1.73 11.16
N ALA A 247 -24.15 1.63 9.86
CA ALA A 247 -23.52 2.71 9.12
C ALA A 247 -24.44 3.94 9.02
N THR A 248 -23.97 5.08 9.52
CA THR A 248 -24.67 6.38 9.44
C THR A 248 -24.24 7.20 8.23
N SER A 249 -23.05 6.93 7.70
CA SER A 249 -22.48 7.66 6.57
C SER A 249 -21.61 6.76 5.69
N LEU A 250 -21.55 7.08 4.41
CA LEU A 250 -20.71 6.49 3.39
C LEU A 250 -19.73 7.54 2.89
N GLU A 251 -18.50 7.15 2.54
CA GLU A 251 -17.52 8.05 1.92
C GLU A 251 -17.34 7.65 0.44
N LEU A 252 -17.61 8.58 -0.46
CA LEU A 252 -17.43 8.44 -1.90
C LEU A 252 -16.29 9.32 -2.37
N SER A 253 -15.50 8.84 -3.33
CA SER A 253 -14.50 9.62 -4.03
C SER A 253 -15.10 10.11 -5.35
N LEU A 254 -15.22 11.42 -5.50
CA LEU A 254 -15.75 12.07 -6.69
C LEU A 254 -14.61 12.72 -7.48
N SER A 255 -14.62 12.54 -8.79
CA SER A 255 -13.92 13.42 -9.72
C SER A 255 -14.94 14.36 -10.34
N CYS A 256 -14.58 15.62 -10.46
CA CYS A 256 -15.49 16.66 -10.92
C CYS A 256 -14.78 17.58 -11.91
N THR A 257 -15.54 18.15 -12.83
CA THR A 257 -15.07 19.14 -13.81
C THR A 257 -15.68 20.51 -13.49
N ASP A 258 -14.88 21.56 -13.68
CA ASP A 258 -15.32 22.93 -13.43
C ASP A 258 -16.11 23.50 -14.63
N ALA A 259 -16.58 24.75 -14.53
CA ALA A 259 -17.36 25.38 -15.59
C ALA A 259 -16.58 25.62 -16.91
N ASN A 260 -15.25 25.45 -16.91
CA ASN A 260 -14.39 25.57 -18.08
C ASN A 260 -14.01 24.21 -18.66
N ASP A 261 -14.61 23.12 -18.17
CA ASP A 261 -14.28 21.73 -18.53
C ASP A 261 -12.87 21.30 -18.08
N ASP A 262 -12.32 21.97 -17.05
CA ASP A 262 -11.05 21.60 -16.43
C ASP A 262 -11.30 20.66 -15.23
N ASP A 263 -10.48 19.62 -15.10
CA ASP A 263 -10.53 18.67 -13.98
C ASP A 263 -10.21 19.36 -12.65
N VAL A 264 -11.09 19.14 -11.66
CA VAL A 264 -10.95 19.70 -10.32
C VAL A 264 -10.18 18.75 -9.43
N ASP A 265 -8.89 19.05 -9.23
CA ASP A 265 -8.06 18.36 -8.26
C ASP A 265 -8.28 18.87 -6.82
N GLY A 266 -8.13 17.95 -5.86
CA GLY A 266 -8.09 18.29 -4.43
C GLY A 266 -9.43 18.40 -3.72
N LEU A 267 -10.53 17.98 -4.35
CA LEU A 267 -11.80 17.74 -3.64
C LEU A 267 -11.59 16.62 -2.61
N GLY A 268 -11.97 16.89 -1.36
CA GLY A 268 -11.97 15.89 -0.29
C GLY A 268 -13.00 14.78 -0.55
N GLY A 269 -12.93 13.69 0.22
CA GLY A 269 -13.94 12.64 0.19
C GLY A 269 -15.34 13.18 0.47
N VAL A 270 -16.32 12.80 -0.35
CA VAL A 270 -17.71 13.22 -0.19
C VAL A 270 -18.40 12.26 0.77
N ARG A 271 -18.88 12.81 1.88
CA ARG A 271 -19.62 12.07 2.89
C ARG A 271 -21.10 12.10 2.55
N VAL A 272 -21.65 10.92 2.29
CA VAL A 272 -23.05 10.70 2.03
C VAL A 272 -23.72 10.21 3.31
N LEU A 273 -24.66 10.97 3.84
CA LEU A 273 -25.39 10.61 5.06
C LEU A 273 -26.52 9.65 4.70
N LEU A 274 -26.54 8.47 5.35
CA LEU A 274 -27.52 7.41 5.12
C LEU A 274 -28.75 7.51 6.04
N ARG A 275 -28.63 8.23 7.17
CA ARG A 275 -29.63 8.29 8.25
C ARG A 275 -29.87 9.68 8.80
#